data_AF-A0A528B0I1-F1
#
_entry.id   AF-A0A528B0I1-F1
#
_cell.length_a   1.000
_cell.length_b   1.000
_cell.length_c   1.000
_cell.angle_alpha   90.00
_cell.angle_beta   90.00
_cell.angle_gamma   90.00
#
_symmetry.space_group_name_H-M   'P 1'
#
loop_
_entity.id
_entity.type
_entity.pdbx_description
1 polymer ?
#
loop_
_entity_poly.entity_id
_entity_poly.type
_entity_poly.pdbx_seq_one_letter_code
_entity_poly.pdbx_strand_id
1 'polypeptide(L)'
;ADETGWPHAIVGYADMTVDDVRHQIDRLVKYKLLRGVRMQLHWHETPAFRFATAPDQVIDPKVRANVARLKDYGLSFDLQLFPAQMKDGLALVAENPETNFILTHAGMLADMSDETTEAWKAGLRILSAAPNLYAKLSG
;
A
#
# COMPACT_ATOMS: atom_id res chain seq x y z
N ALA A 1 0.79 -1.89 25.58
CA ALA A 1 -0.56 -1.36 25.30
C ALA A 1 -1.42 -1.48 26.53
N ASP A 2 -1.57 -2.68 27.08
CA ASP A 2 -2.36 -2.88 28.31
C ASP A 2 -1.79 -2.13 29.53
N GLU A 3 -0.46 -2.00 29.62
CA GLU A 3 0.19 -1.27 30.73
C GLU A 3 0.26 0.25 30.53
N THR A 4 0.43 0.72 29.29
CA THR A 4 0.81 2.12 28.99
C THR A 4 -0.20 2.87 28.13
N GLY A 5 -1.19 2.19 27.54
CA GLY A 5 -2.04 2.70 26.47
C GLY A 5 -1.39 2.68 25.07
N TRP A 6 -0.09 2.37 24.95
CA TRP A 6 0.65 2.42 23.68
C TRP A 6 1.25 1.05 23.28
N PRO A 7 1.38 0.74 21.98
CA PRO A 7 0.89 1.52 20.82
C PRO A 7 -0.64 1.43 20.67
N HIS A 8 -1.23 2.39 19.94
CA HIS A 8 -2.68 2.40 19.67
C HIS A 8 -3.10 1.43 18.54
N ALA A 9 -2.20 1.15 17.61
CA ALA A 9 -2.45 0.31 16.44
C ALA A 9 -1.14 -0.27 15.90
N ILE A 10 -1.26 -1.35 15.13
CA ILE A 10 -0.15 -2.03 14.45
C ILE A 10 -0.53 -2.16 12.97
N VAL A 11 0.44 -1.85 12.10
CA VAL A 11 0.43 -2.26 10.68
C VAL A 11 1.45 -3.38 10.53
N GLY A 12 0.97 -4.58 10.19
CA GLY A 12 1.82 -5.76 10.01
C GLY A 12 2.44 -5.84 8.62
N TYR A 13 3.29 -6.84 8.41
CA TYR A 13 3.75 -7.22 7.07
C TYR A 13 3.07 -8.52 6.66
N ALA A 14 2.57 -8.57 5.42
CA ALA A 14 2.12 -9.79 4.78
C ALA A 14 2.58 -9.76 3.32
N ASP A 15 3.24 -10.83 2.87
CA ASP A 15 3.71 -10.96 1.50
C ASP A 15 2.51 -11.27 0.59
N MET A 16 2.15 -10.32 -0.28
CA MET A 16 1.02 -10.44 -1.21
C MET A 16 1.38 -11.24 -2.47
N THR A 17 2.62 -11.70 -2.62
CA THR A 17 3.10 -12.43 -3.81
C THR A 17 2.98 -13.95 -3.68
N VAL A 18 2.70 -14.46 -2.48
CA VAL A 18 2.48 -15.89 -2.24
C VAL A 18 1.16 -16.36 -2.88
N ASP A 19 0.97 -17.67 -3.01
CA ASP A 19 -0.26 -18.22 -3.59
C ASP A 19 -1.51 -17.92 -2.74
N ASP A 20 -1.36 -17.92 -1.41
CA ASP A 20 -2.44 -17.58 -0.47
C ASP A 20 -1.91 -16.84 0.77
N VAL A 21 -2.24 -15.54 0.87
CA VAL A 21 -1.82 -14.68 1.98
C VAL A 21 -2.53 -14.98 3.31
N ARG A 22 -3.67 -15.70 3.29
CA ARG A 22 -4.53 -15.89 4.48
C ARG A 22 -3.78 -16.50 5.65
N HIS A 23 -2.91 -17.47 5.41
CA HIS A 23 -2.09 -18.07 6.47
C HIS A 23 -1.20 -17.06 7.21
N GLN A 24 -0.72 -16.02 6.51
CA GLN A 24 0.06 -14.95 7.14
C GLN A 24 -0.88 -14.03 7.94
N ILE A 25 -2.01 -13.64 7.37
CA ILE A 25 -2.98 -12.76 8.03
C ILE A 25 -3.59 -13.42 9.27
N ASP A 26 -3.96 -14.70 9.20
CA ASP A 26 -4.52 -15.49 10.31
C ASP A 26 -3.58 -15.53 11.53
N ARG A 27 -2.26 -15.44 11.29
CA ARG A 27 -1.26 -15.32 12.36
C ARG A 27 -1.23 -13.92 12.96
N LEU A 28 -1.40 -12.88 12.13
CA LEU A 28 -1.35 -11.48 12.55
C LEU A 28 -2.62 -11.04 13.28
N VAL A 29 -3.81 -11.49 12.87
CA VAL A 29 -5.08 -11.04 13.47
C VAL A 29 -5.25 -11.44 14.94
N LYS A 30 -4.37 -12.32 15.45
CA LYS A 30 -4.24 -12.62 16.88
C LYS A 30 -3.81 -11.40 17.70
N TYR A 31 -3.13 -10.43 17.08
CA TYR A 31 -2.78 -9.16 17.72
C TYR A 31 -3.97 -8.20 17.66
N LYS A 32 -4.63 -7.97 18.81
CA LYS A 32 -5.84 -7.13 18.93
C LYS A 32 -5.71 -5.70 18.38
N LEU A 33 -4.48 -5.20 18.27
CA LEU A 33 -4.16 -3.87 17.77
C LEU A 33 -3.87 -3.82 16.26
N LEU A 34 -3.88 -4.95 15.55
CA LEU A 34 -3.68 -4.97 14.11
C LEU A 34 -4.83 -4.20 13.42
N ARG A 35 -4.46 -3.26 12.55
CA ARG A 35 -5.43 -2.46 11.77
C ARG A 35 -5.19 -2.49 10.27
N GLY A 36 -4.01 -2.95 9.84
CA GLY A 36 -3.69 -3.08 8.44
C GLY A 36 -2.43 -3.90 8.22
N VAL A 37 -2.10 -4.07 6.95
CA VAL A 37 -0.83 -4.66 6.52
C VAL A 37 -0.17 -3.78 5.47
N ARG A 38 1.16 -3.89 5.38
CA ARG A 38 1.98 -3.19 4.41
C ARG A 38 2.83 -4.18 3.64
N MET A 39 2.84 -4.04 2.33
CA MET A 39 3.90 -4.55 1.46
C MET A 39 4.39 -3.42 0.58
N GLN A 40 5.71 -3.23 0.52
CA GLN A 40 6.33 -2.20 -0.29
C GLN A 40 6.34 -2.61 -1.76
N LEU A 41 5.38 -2.11 -2.54
CA LEU A 41 5.23 -2.40 -3.97
C LEU A 41 5.94 -1.38 -4.88
N HIS A 42 6.70 -0.45 -4.30
CA HIS A 42 7.39 0.58 -5.05
C HIS A 42 8.62 0.04 -5.77
N TRP A 43 8.77 0.45 -7.03
CA TRP A 43 9.85 0.05 -7.92
C TRP A 43 10.56 1.27 -8.51
N HIS A 44 11.88 1.19 -8.64
CA HIS A 44 12.73 2.20 -9.23
C HIS A 44 13.88 1.54 -10.00
N GLU A 45 14.54 2.26 -10.91
CA GLU A 45 15.72 1.74 -11.61
C GLU A 45 16.90 1.53 -10.64
N THR A 46 17.15 2.52 -9.77
CA THR A 46 18.08 2.44 -8.63
C THR A 46 17.65 1.34 -7.63
N PRO A 47 18.43 0.25 -7.46
CA PRO A 47 18.04 -0.86 -6.59
C PRO A 47 17.85 -0.50 -5.12
N ALA A 48 18.56 0.53 -4.62
CA ALA A 48 18.41 1.01 -3.24
C ALA A 48 17.05 1.67 -2.96
N PHE A 49 16.31 2.06 -4.01
CA PHE A 49 15.03 2.75 -3.90
C PHE A 49 13.84 1.82 -4.14
N ARG A 50 14.03 0.50 -4.23
CA ARG A 50 12.94 -0.44 -4.52
C ARG A 50 12.89 -1.61 -3.56
N PHE A 51 11.68 -2.10 -3.35
CA PHE A 51 11.42 -3.42 -2.76
C PHE A 51 10.75 -4.37 -3.75
N ALA A 52 9.95 -3.82 -4.67
CA ALA A 52 9.34 -4.61 -5.73
C ALA A 52 10.38 -5.11 -6.72
N THR A 53 10.15 -6.30 -7.28
CA THR A 53 11.01 -6.90 -8.30
C THR A 53 10.76 -6.32 -9.69
N ALA A 54 9.55 -5.81 -9.94
CA ALA A 54 9.12 -5.25 -11.22
C ALA A 54 8.16 -4.06 -11.01
N PRO A 55 8.08 -3.10 -11.95
CA PRO A 55 7.23 -1.91 -11.82
C PRO A 55 5.74 -2.23 -11.77
N ASP A 56 5.32 -3.32 -12.41
CA ASP A 56 3.95 -3.80 -12.54
C ASP A 56 3.54 -4.78 -11.44
N GLN A 57 4.38 -5.03 -10.41
CA GLN A 57 4.04 -5.96 -9.33
C GLN A 57 2.74 -5.60 -8.60
N VAL A 58 2.37 -4.31 -8.56
CA VAL A 58 1.09 -3.85 -7.96
C VAL A 58 -0.15 -4.38 -8.68
N ILE A 59 -0.04 -4.71 -9.98
CA ILE A 59 -1.12 -5.29 -10.79
C ILE A 59 -0.92 -6.79 -11.06
N ASP A 60 0.09 -7.40 -10.44
CA ASP A 60 0.28 -8.85 -10.52
C ASP A 60 -1.01 -9.58 -10.06
N PRO A 61 -1.50 -10.59 -10.80
CA PRO A 61 -2.75 -11.26 -10.47
C PRO A 61 -2.77 -11.88 -9.06
N LYS A 62 -1.64 -12.38 -8.55
CA LYS A 62 -1.56 -12.91 -7.17
C LYS A 62 -1.65 -11.78 -6.15
N VAL A 63 -0.94 -10.68 -6.39
CA VAL A 63 -1.00 -9.48 -5.52
C VAL A 63 -2.44 -8.97 -5.44
N ARG A 64 -3.09 -8.78 -6.59
CA ARG A 64 -4.49 -8.33 -6.64
C ARG A 64 -5.43 -9.29 -5.91
N ALA A 65 -5.29 -10.60 -6.13
CA ALA A 65 -6.11 -11.61 -5.46
C ALA A 65 -5.88 -11.63 -3.93
N ASN A 66 -4.65 -11.44 -3.47
CA ASN A 66 -4.33 -11.42 -2.05
C ASN A 66 -4.78 -10.14 -1.35
N VAL A 67 -4.61 -8.98 -1.98
CA VAL A 67 -5.11 -7.70 -1.45
C VAL A 67 -6.63 -7.73 -1.32
N ALA A 68 -7.34 -8.36 -2.27
CA ALA A 68 -8.79 -8.49 -2.22
C ALA A 68 -9.34 -9.27 -1.02
N ARG A 69 -8.50 -10.08 -0.36
CA ARG A 69 -8.86 -10.83 0.84
C ARG A 69 -8.85 -9.96 2.10
N LEU A 70 -8.21 -8.78 2.09
CA LEU A 70 -8.07 -7.94 3.27
C LEU A 70 -9.41 -7.44 3.83
N LYS A 71 -10.41 -7.27 2.96
CA LYS A 71 -11.77 -6.91 3.36
C LYS A 71 -12.40 -7.93 4.31
N ASP A 72 -12.12 -9.23 4.12
CA ASP A 72 -12.67 -10.30 4.94
C ASP A 72 -12.12 -10.24 6.38
N TYR A 73 -11.00 -9.53 6.57
CA TYR A 73 -10.36 -9.30 7.87
C TYR A 73 -10.58 -7.88 8.41
N GLY A 74 -11.25 -6.99 7.66
CA GLY A 74 -11.39 -5.57 8.00
C GLY A 74 -10.05 -4.83 8.11
N LEU A 75 -9.03 -5.25 7.38
CA LEU A 75 -7.68 -4.67 7.41
C LEU A 75 -7.49 -3.65 6.30
N SER A 76 -6.78 -2.57 6.60
CA SER A 76 -6.31 -1.62 5.57
C SER A 76 -5.04 -2.11 4.86
N PHE A 77 -4.75 -1.53 3.70
CA PHE A 77 -3.50 -1.76 2.97
C PHE A 77 -2.67 -0.47 2.88
N ASP A 78 -1.48 -0.47 3.47
CA ASP A 78 -0.49 0.58 3.28
C ASP A 78 0.17 0.40 1.89
N LEU A 79 -0.21 1.27 0.95
CA LEU A 79 0.22 1.25 -0.44
C LEU A 79 1.40 2.21 -0.61
N GLN A 80 2.58 1.68 -0.91
CA GLN A 80 3.78 2.48 -1.20
C GLN A 80 4.15 2.34 -2.67
N LEU A 81 4.13 3.47 -3.41
CA LEU A 81 4.32 3.55 -4.85
C LEU A 81 5.13 4.80 -5.20
N PHE A 82 5.87 4.74 -6.31
CA PHE A 82 6.36 5.94 -7.01
C PHE A 82 5.29 6.52 -7.96
N PRO A 83 5.45 7.78 -8.43
CA PRO A 83 4.51 8.42 -9.35
C PRO A 83 4.15 7.59 -10.57
N ALA A 84 5.13 6.94 -11.21
CA ALA A 84 4.92 6.12 -12.40
C ALA A 84 3.97 4.92 -12.18
N GLN A 85 3.83 4.45 -10.94
CA GLN A 85 3.00 3.29 -10.59
C GLN A 85 1.60 3.70 -10.09
N MET A 86 1.31 4.99 -9.92
CA MET A 86 0.07 5.45 -9.29
C MET A 86 -1.19 5.11 -10.10
N LYS A 87 -1.09 5.04 -11.43
CA LYS A 87 -2.21 4.62 -12.29
C LYS A 87 -2.59 3.16 -12.02
N ASP A 88 -1.61 2.28 -11.93
CA ASP A 88 -1.80 0.86 -11.64
C ASP A 88 -2.23 0.64 -10.19
N GLY A 89 -1.70 1.45 -9.27
CA GLY A 89 -2.17 1.55 -7.89
C GLY A 89 -3.66 1.91 -7.80
N LEU A 90 -4.14 2.85 -8.61
CA LEU A 90 -5.56 3.21 -8.64
C LEU A 90 -6.43 2.03 -9.10
N ALA A 91 -5.98 1.23 -10.07
CA ALA A 91 -6.73 0.04 -10.50
C ALA A 91 -6.92 -0.94 -9.32
N LEU A 92 -5.85 -1.22 -8.56
CA LEU A 92 -5.93 -2.05 -7.37
C LEU A 92 -6.88 -1.46 -6.31
N VAL A 93 -6.84 -0.15 -6.08
CA VAL A 93 -7.73 0.54 -5.13
C VAL A 93 -9.20 0.43 -5.56
N ALA A 94 -9.48 0.67 -6.84
CA ALA A 94 -10.82 0.67 -7.42
C ALA A 94 -11.49 -0.72 -7.40
N GLU A 95 -10.69 -1.79 -7.50
CA GLU A 95 -11.16 -3.18 -7.41
C GLU A 95 -11.53 -3.59 -5.99
N ASN A 96 -11.12 -2.81 -4.98
CA ASN A 96 -11.23 -3.15 -3.57
C ASN A 96 -11.92 -2.03 -2.76
N PRO A 97 -13.17 -1.64 -3.11
CA PRO A 97 -13.86 -0.52 -2.47
C PRO A 97 -14.14 -0.73 -0.98
N GLU A 98 -14.13 -1.98 -0.51
CA GLU A 98 -14.35 -2.36 0.89
C GLU A 98 -13.06 -2.30 1.75
N THR A 99 -11.90 -2.09 1.11
CA THR A 99 -10.61 -1.98 1.78
C THR A 99 -10.15 -0.52 1.76
N ASN A 100 -9.76 0.00 2.92
CA ASN A 100 -9.11 1.30 2.98
C ASN A 100 -7.65 1.16 2.55
N PHE A 101 -7.21 2.03 1.65
CA PHE A 101 -5.83 2.12 1.19
C PHE A 101 -5.18 3.37 1.75
N ILE A 102 -3.91 3.24 2.13
CA ILE A 102 -3.13 4.35 2.65
C ILE A 102 -1.89 4.55 1.81
N LEU A 103 -1.90 5.59 0.98
CA LEU A 103 -0.75 6.04 0.21
C LEU A 103 0.36 6.50 1.19
N THR A 104 1.46 5.77 1.17
CA THR A 104 2.61 6.00 2.04
C THR A 104 3.45 7.16 1.52
N HIS A 105 3.92 8.03 2.43
CA HIS A 105 4.79 9.19 2.14
C HIS A 105 4.25 10.10 1.03
N ALA A 106 2.92 10.29 0.99
CA ALA A 106 2.22 11.00 -0.06
C ALA A 106 2.65 10.61 -1.49
N GLY A 107 3.09 9.37 -1.72
CA GLY A 107 3.47 8.92 -3.06
C GLY A 107 4.92 9.15 -3.46
N MET A 108 5.87 9.04 -2.51
CA MET A 108 7.31 8.87 -2.73
C MET A 108 7.91 9.81 -3.78
N LEU A 109 7.85 11.12 -3.56
CA LEU A 109 8.51 12.09 -4.43
C LEU A 109 10.04 11.85 -4.41
N ALA A 110 10.62 11.44 -5.54
CA ALA A 110 12.01 10.99 -5.61
C ALA A 110 13.01 12.16 -5.67
N ASP A 111 12.63 13.27 -6.32
CA ASP A 111 13.43 14.47 -6.47
C ASP A 111 12.53 15.70 -6.72
N MET A 112 13.14 16.88 -6.81
CA MET A 112 12.47 18.17 -6.97
C MET A 112 12.54 18.73 -8.39
N SER A 113 12.89 17.93 -9.39
CA SER A 113 12.81 18.36 -10.78
C SER A 113 11.36 18.64 -11.18
N ASP A 114 11.17 19.52 -12.16
CA ASP A 114 9.83 19.88 -12.63
C ASP A 114 9.10 18.65 -13.20
N GLU A 115 9.81 17.78 -13.93
CA GLU A 115 9.25 16.55 -14.49
C GLU A 115 8.74 15.60 -13.40
N THR A 116 9.59 15.27 -12.41
CA THR A 116 9.23 14.39 -11.29
C THR A 116 8.09 14.98 -10.46
N THR A 117 8.14 16.28 -10.18
CA THR A 117 7.13 16.98 -9.39
C THR A 117 5.77 17.02 -10.10
N GLU A 118 5.73 17.29 -11.41
CA GLU A 118 4.49 17.29 -12.16
C GLU A 118 3.90 15.89 -12.34
N ALA A 119 4.73 14.87 -12.56
CA ALA A 119 4.29 13.47 -12.58
C ALA A 119 3.67 13.05 -11.23
N TRP A 120 4.31 13.43 -10.13
CA TRP A 120 3.81 13.18 -8.77
C TRP A 120 2.46 13.88 -8.52
N LYS A 121 2.34 15.17 -8.85
CA LYS A 121 1.07 15.91 -8.73
C LYS A 121 -0.03 15.29 -9.59
N ALA A 122 0.28 14.89 -10.82
CA ALA A 122 -0.68 14.24 -11.71
C ALA A 122 -1.18 12.91 -11.13
N GLY A 123 -0.28 12.08 -10.61
CA GLY A 123 -0.62 10.83 -9.94
C GLY A 123 -1.49 11.05 -8.70
N LEU A 124 -1.16 12.03 -7.85
CA LEU A 124 -1.98 12.38 -6.68
C LEU A 124 -3.39 12.83 -7.05
N ARG A 125 -3.56 13.64 -8.11
CA ARG A 125 -4.89 14.06 -8.57
C ARG A 125 -5.74 12.87 -9.01
N ILE A 126 -5.14 11.92 -9.73
CA ILE A 126 -5.83 10.70 -10.18
C ILE A 126 -6.25 9.85 -8.98
N LEU A 127 -5.32 9.63 -8.04
CA LEU A 127 -5.57 8.87 -6.82
C LEU A 127 -6.64 9.50 -5.92
N SER A 128 -6.70 10.83 -5.83
CA SER A 128 -7.67 11.54 -4.97
C SER A 128 -9.14 11.32 -5.36
N ALA A 129 -9.41 10.76 -6.54
CA ALA A 129 -10.76 10.41 -6.95
C ALA A 129 -11.29 9.15 -6.24
N ALA A 130 -10.42 8.32 -5.65
CA ALA A 130 -10.82 7.12 -4.93
C ALA A 130 -11.29 7.43 -3.50
N PRO A 131 -12.55 7.13 -3.13
CA PRO A 131 -13.10 7.50 -1.82
C PRO A 131 -12.52 6.70 -0.64
N ASN A 132 -11.94 5.53 -0.91
CA ASN A 132 -11.32 4.63 0.06
C ASN A 132 -9.78 4.78 0.11
N LEU A 133 -9.22 5.82 -0.50
CA LEU A 133 -7.79 6.10 -0.48
C LEU A 133 -7.46 7.33 0.37
N TYR A 134 -6.51 7.17 1.27
CA TYR A 134 -6.01 8.22 2.15
C TYR A 134 -4.51 8.39 1.96
N ALA A 135 -3.96 9.56 2.27
CA ALA A 135 -2.52 9.81 2.18
C ALA A 135 -1.91 10.06 3.56
N LYS A 136 -0.75 9.47 3.82
CA LYS A 136 0.12 9.82 4.94
C LYS A 136 1.04 10.98 4.53
N LEU A 137 0.93 12.10 5.23
CA LEU A 137 1.91 13.19 5.15
C LEU A 137 3.06 12.87 6.10
N SER A 138 4.06 12.16 5.58
CA SER A 138 5.24 11.71 6.30
C SER A 138 6.39 11.49 5.32
N GLY A 139 7.62 11.34 5.81
CA GLY A 139 8.80 11.11 4.97
C GLY A 139 10.00 11.79 5.58
#